data_AF-A0A2N9MP89-F1
#
_entry.id   AF-A0A2N9MP89-F1
#
_cell.length_a   1.000
_cell.length_b   1.000
_cell.length_c   1.000
_cell.angle_alpha   90.00
_cell.angle_beta   90.00
_cell.angle_gamma   90.00
#
_symmetry.space_group_name_H-M   'P 1'
#
loop_
_entity.id
_entity.type
_entity.pdbx_description
1 polymer ?
#
loop_
_entity_poly.entity_id
_entity_poly.type
_entity_poly.pdbx_seq_one_letter_code
_entity_poly.pdbx_strand_id
1 'polypeptide(L)' 'MDGAKVSFAVSREYNGQTFKITYEGTVNGNELKLTVHFPGREEGFEMTAKKAS' A
#
# COMPACT_ATOMS: atom_id res chain seq x y z
N MET A 1 4.03 20.58 -5.27
CA MET A 1 4.85 19.62 -4.49
C MET A 1 4.82 18.32 -5.25
N ASP A 2 5.89 18.01 -5.98
CA ASP A 2 5.97 16.82 -6.83
C ASP A 2 6.43 15.62 -5.99
N GLY A 3 5.48 15.01 -5.29
CA GLY A 3 5.73 13.79 -4.52
C GLY A 3 6.08 12.62 -5.45
N ALA A 4 6.95 11.72 -4.99
CA ALA A 4 7.33 10.54 -5.77
C ALA A 4 6.21 9.50 -5.74
N LYS A 5 5.81 9.01 -6.93
CA LYS A 5 4.86 7.90 -7.03
C LYS A 5 5.55 6.59 -6.68
N VAL A 6 4.86 5.74 -5.93
CA VAL A 6 5.32 4.39 -5.58
C VAL A 6 4.21 3.38 -5.87
N SER A 7 4.59 2.23 -6.42
CA SER A 7 3.72 1.07 -6.57
C SER A 7 4.51 -0.18 -6.22
N PHE A 8 3.97 -1.00 -5.33
CA PHE A 8 4.59 -2.26 -4.93
C PHE A 8 3.51 -3.26 -4.50
N ALA A 9 3.93 -4.50 -4.32
CA ALA A 9 3.05 -5.54 -3.84
C ALA A 9 3.73 -6.37 -2.76
N VAL A 10 2.92 -6.77 -1.78
CA VAL A 10 3.36 -7.63 -0.68
C VAL A 10 2.67 -8.97 -0.82
N SER A 11 3.45 -10.03 -1.00
CA SER A 11 2.96 -11.40 -0.88
C SER A 11 2.84 -11.77 0.59
N ARG A 12 1.68 -12.27 0.99
CA ARG A 12 1.43 -12.81 2.33
C ARG A 12 0.98 -14.25 2.22
N GLU A 13 1.46 -15.07 3.15
CA GLU A 13 0.96 -16.42 3.35
C GLU A 13 0.01 -16.41 4.55
N TYR A 14 -1.19 -16.96 4.37
CA TYR A 14 -2.18 -17.12 5.43
C TYR A 14 -2.99 -18.37 5.18
N ASN A 15 -3.15 -19.22 6.20
CA ASN A 15 -3.85 -20.50 6.11
C ASN A 15 -3.38 -21.38 4.93
N GLY A 16 -2.07 -21.41 4.65
CA GLY A 16 -1.49 -22.18 3.54
C GLY A 16 -1.81 -21.64 2.14
N GLN A 17 -2.44 -20.46 2.05
CA GLN A 17 -2.68 -19.75 0.80
C GLN A 17 -1.78 -18.53 0.70
N THR A 18 -1.17 -18.35 -0.47
CA THR A 18 -0.45 -17.11 -0.79
C THR A 18 -1.41 -16.14 -1.46
N PHE A 19 -1.46 -14.91 -0.96
CA PHE A 19 -2.20 -13.82 -1.58
C PHE A 19 -1.34 -12.56 -1.68
N LYS A 20 -1.61 -11.76 -2.70
CA LYS A 20 -0.83 -10.57 -3.04
C LYS A 20 -1.66 -9.32 -2.77
N ILE A 21 -1.18 -8.45 -1.88
CA ILE A 21 -1.76 -7.14 -1.62
C ILE A 21 -1.01 -6.12 -2.46
N THR A 22 -1.71 -5.28 -3.22
CA THR A 22 -1.08 -4.20 -4.00
C THR A 22 -1.25 -2.85 -3.31
N TYR A 23 -0.22 -2.03 -3.43
CA TYR A 23 -0.11 -0.72 -2.79
C TYR A 23 0.29 0.29 -3.85
N GLU A 24 -0.46 1.38 -3.95
CA GLU A 24 -0.17 2.49 -4.86
C GLU A 24 -0.27 3.80 -4.10
N GLY A 25 0.65 4.72 -4.33
CA GLY A 25 0.64 5.95 -3.55
C GLY A 25 1.67 6.98 -3.94
N THR A 26 1.76 8.01 -3.11
CA THR A 26 2.68 9.13 -3.28
C THR A 26 3.39 9.45 -1.97
N VAL A 27 4.71 9.55 -2.03
CA VAL A 27 5.56 10.01 -0.94
C VAL A 27 5.70 11.53 -1.03
N ASN A 28 5.38 12.25 0.05
CA ASN A 28 5.63 13.69 0.16
C ASN A 28 6.23 14.00 1.53
N GLY A 29 7.51 14.39 1.55
CA GLY A 29 8.24 14.64 2.79
C GLY A 29 8.30 13.41 3.69
N ASN A 30 7.68 13.52 4.87
CA ASN A 30 7.62 12.45 5.86
C ASN A 30 6.32 11.64 5.82
N GLU A 31 5.45 11.89 4.83
CA GLU A 31 4.17 11.20 4.69
C GLU A 31 4.14 10.36 3.42
N LEU A 32 3.55 9.18 3.53
CA LEU A 32 3.23 8.30 2.41
C LEU A 32 1.72 8.04 2.44
N LYS A 33 1.01 8.53 1.42
CA LYS A 33 -0.41 8.25 1.21
C LYS A 33 -0.55 7.10 0.22
N LEU A 34 -1.31 6.08 0.60
CA LEU A 34 -1.45 4.83 -0.14
C LEU A 34 -2.93 4.48 -0.32
N THR A 35 -3.25 3.94 -1.49
CA THR A 35 -4.42 3.11 -1.72
C THR A 35 -3.97 1.65 -1.68
N VAL A 36 -4.65 0.83 -0.87
CA VAL A 36 -4.33 -0.58 -0.69
C VAL A 36 -5.45 -1.44 -1.27
N HIS A 37 -5.12 -2.37 -2.15
CA HIS A 37 -6.07 -3.32 -2.72
C HIS A 37 -5.80 -4.72 -2.19
N PHE A 38 -6.82 -5.31 -1.57
CA PHE A 38 -6.80 -6.68 -1.09
C PHE A 38 -7.49 -7.59 -2.10
N PRO A 39 -6.92 -8.77 -2.38
CA PRO A 39 -7.60 -9.76 -3.21
C PRO A 39 -8.89 -10.21 -2.52
N GLY A 40 -10.00 -10.18 -3.25
CA GLY A 40 -11.34 -10.50 -2.73
C GLY A 40 -12.11 -9.32 -2.12
N ARG A 41 -11.57 -8.10 -2.15
CA ARG A 41 -12.34 -6.87 -1.91
C ARG A 41 -12.37 -6.04 -3.18
N GLU A 42 -13.56 -5.59 -3.58
CA GLU A 42 -13.70 -4.70 -4.74
C GLU A 42 -13.16 -3.29 -4.44
N GLU A 43 -13.39 -2.80 -3.22
CA GLU A 43 -12.91 -1.49 -2.81
C GLU A 43 -11.53 -1.58 -2.14
N GLY A 44 -10.59 -0.77 -2.65
CA GLY A 44 -9.36 -0.46 -1.94
C GLY A 44 -9.63 0.50 -0.77
N PHE A 45 -8.72 0.57 0.19
CA PHE A 45 -8.81 1.57 1.27
C PHE A 45 -7.58 2.46 1.33
N GLU A 46 -7.78 3.67 1.85
CA GLU A 46 -6.72 4.66 2.02
C GLU A 46 -5.96 4.44 3.32
N MET A 47 -4.64 4.61 3.26
CA MET A 47 -3.74 4.57 4.40
C MET A 47 -2.76 5.72 4.34
N THR A 48 -2.50 6.36 5.48
CA THR A 48 -1.40 7.32 5.62
C THR A 48 -0.35 6.73 6.56
N ALA A 49 0.86 6.56 6.06
CA ALA A 49 2.04 6.19 6.83
C ALA A 49 2.92 7.42 7.06
N LYS A 50 3.60 7.46 8.21
CA LYS A 50 4.59 8.48 8.53
C LYS A 50 5.98 7.83 8.64
N LYS A 51 7.01 8.58 8.26
CA LYS A 51 8.40 8.15 8.42
C LYS A 51 8.64 7.80 9.90
N ALA A 52 9.15 6.60 10.16
CA ALA A 52 9.54 6.20 11.51
C ALA A 52 10.73 7.06 12.00
N SER A 53 10.71 7.42 13.28
CA SER A 53 11.73 8.21 13.97
C SER A 53 13.03 7.44 14.19
#